data_AF-D3PVT1-F1
#
_entry.id   AF-D3PVT1-F1
#
_cell.length_a   1.000
_cell.length_b   1.000
_cell.length_c   1.000
_cell.angle_alpha   90.00
_cell.angle_beta   90.00
_cell.angle_gamma   90.00
#
_symmetry.space_group_name_H-M   'P 1'
#
loop_
_entity.id
_entity.type
_entity.pdbx_description
1 polymer ?
#
loop_
_entity_poly.entity_id
_entity_poly.type
_entity_poly.pdbx_seq_one_letter_code
_entity_poly.pdbx_strand_id
1 'polypeptide(L)'
;MTTFEQLVAAVNNAVAEVGEARTLAAQGIQHVARSSTRMENIACGSSSYRLRDVLAALTAAITAIEHSNTAAASASAQLNTYLAAIGNSTTTVEAQPEAAPPPAAAESLDSTPRLPDGGIDFHALAKRLGLLEARPTEQPPFDPRRFNPACWQGLKPYDQAGTAEGNLFIAPGKRWNTRPMQASKLEVGPQSDLHPQWRSRKAPWHIEGKIAAYMRQKGFTDGCVYLNARPCSGPDGCARNLPDLLPVGSTLHVHARYIDRTGETRFYYREYRGTGKALT
;
A
#
# COMPACT_ATOMS: atom_id res chain seq x y z
N MET A 1 21.90 -40.94 -14.23
CA MET A 1 20.87 -40.41 -15.14
C MET A 1 19.54 -40.57 -14.43
N THR A 2 18.76 -39.50 -14.32
CA THR A 2 17.42 -39.54 -13.70
C THR A 2 16.46 -40.25 -14.65
N THR A 3 15.73 -41.26 -14.18
CA THR A 3 14.76 -41.97 -15.03
C THR A 3 13.50 -41.12 -15.23
N PHE A 4 12.73 -41.42 -16.28
CA PHE A 4 11.44 -40.76 -16.52
C PHE A 4 10.48 -40.94 -15.33
N GLU A 5 10.45 -42.14 -14.73
CA GLU A 5 9.66 -42.43 -13.53
C GLU A 5 10.09 -41.58 -12.33
N GLN A 6 11.40 -41.39 -12.13
CA GLN A 6 11.93 -40.52 -11.08
C GLN A 6 11.52 -39.06 -11.30
N LEU A 7 11.47 -38.59 -12.55
CA LEU A 7 11.00 -37.25 -12.88
C LEU A 7 9.50 -37.09 -12.58
N VAL A 8 8.66 -38.06 -12.99
CA VAL A 8 7.21 -38.05 -12.71
C VAL A 8 6.95 -38.07 -11.19
N ALA A 9 7.66 -38.93 -10.45
CA ALA A 9 7.57 -38.98 -8.99
C ALA A 9 7.97 -37.64 -8.34
N ALA A 10 9.05 -37.01 -8.81
CA ALA A 10 9.49 -35.70 -8.31
C ALA A 10 8.45 -34.59 -8.57
N VAL A 11 7.83 -34.56 -9.76
CA VAL A 11 6.77 -33.58 -10.06
C VAL A 11 5.53 -33.83 -9.20
N ASN A 12 5.12 -35.09 -9.00
CA ASN A 12 4.00 -35.43 -8.13
C ASN A 12 4.25 -34.99 -6.68
N ASN A 13 5.46 -35.22 -6.15
CA ASN A 13 5.84 -34.77 -4.82
C ASN A 13 5.80 -33.24 -4.71
N ALA A 14 6.34 -32.51 -5.69
CA ALA A 14 6.29 -31.05 -5.71
C ALA A 14 4.85 -30.52 -5.78
N VAL A 15 3.97 -31.15 -6.56
CA VAL A 15 2.53 -30.79 -6.60
C VAL A 15 1.86 -31.04 -5.24
N ALA A 16 2.20 -32.14 -4.56
CA ALA A 16 1.68 -32.44 -3.22
C ALA A 16 2.14 -31.40 -2.19
N GLU A 17 3.42 -31.03 -2.18
CA GLU A 17 3.98 -29.97 -1.32
C GLU A 17 3.29 -28.61 -1.56
N VAL A 18 3.04 -28.24 -2.83
CA VAL A 18 2.27 -27.04 -3.16
C VAL A 18 0.84 -27.12 -2.63
N GLY A 19 0.21 -28.30 -2.67
CA GLY A 19 -1.12 -28.53 -2.10
C GLY A 19 -1.15 -28.32 -0.58
N GLU A 20 -0.15 -28.81 0.13
CA GLU A 20 0.01 -28.64 1.57
C GLU A 20 0.24 -27.17 1.95
N ALA A 21 1.17 -26.50 1.26
CA ALA A 21 1.45 -25.08 1.46
C ALA A 21 0.19 -24.20 1.26
N ARG A 22 -0.63 -24.51 0.24
CA ARG A 22 -1.91 -23.83 0.00
C ARG A 22 -2.90 -24.04 1.14
N THR A 23 -2.96 -25.24 1.70
CA THR A 23 -3.82 -25.56 2.85
C THR A 23 -3.42 -24.75 4.07
N LEU A 24 -2.12 -24.68 4.38
CA LEU A 24 -1.59 -23.85 5.48
C LEU A 24 -1.85 -22.36 5.23
N ALA A 25 -1.67 -21.88 4.01
CA ALA A 25 -1.96 -20.48 3.65
C ALA A 25 -3.45 -20.15 3.82
N ALA A 26 -4.36 -21.05 3.42
CA ALA A 26 -5.79 -20.86 3.61
C ALA A 26 -6.18 -20.79 5.10
N GLN A 27 -5.60 -21.67 5.94
CA GLN A 27 -5.77 -21.60 7.40
C GLN A 27 -5.24 -20.27 7.95
N GLY A 28 -4.05 -19.85 7.53
CA GLY A 28 -3.45 -18.56 7.90
C GLY A 28 -4.36 -17.37 7.56
N ILE A 29 -4.88 -17.32 6.33
CA ILE A 29 -5.86 -16.32 5.89
C ILE A 29 -7.07 -16.30 6.83
N GLN A 30 -7.66 -17.46 7.15
CA GLN A 30 -8.82 -17.53 8.05
C GLN A 30 -8.50 -17.00 9.47
N HIS A 31 -7.30 -17.28 10.00
CA HIS A 31 -6.87 -16.75 11.29
C HIS A 31 -6.68 -15.23 11.26
N VAL A 32 -6.05 -14.71 10.21
CA VAL A 32 -5.82 -13.28 10.03
C VAL A 32 -7.15 -12.54 9.81
N ALA A 33 -8.05 -13.07 8.98
CA ALA A 33 -9.37 -12.52 8.75
C ALA A 33 -10.19 -12.42 10.05
N ARG A 34 -10.24 -13.50 10.85
CA ARG A 34 -10.91 -13.49 12.17
C ARG A 34 -10.30 -12.45 13.11
N SER A 35 -8.97 -12.32 13.11
CA SER A 35 -8.27 -11.32 13.92
C SER A 35 -8.56 -9.90 13.44
N SER A 36 -8.62 -9.68 12.13
CA SER A 36 -8.99 -8.40 11.50
C SER A 36 -10.40 -7.99 11.89
N THR A 37 -11.39 -8.88 11.80
CA THR A 37 -12.77 -8.60 12.23
C THR A 37 -12.84 -8.22 13.71
N ARG A 38 -12.08 -8.88 14.58
CA ARG A 38 -12.00 -8.50 16.01
C ARG A 38 -11.40 -7.11 16.18
N MET A 39 -10.33 -6.80 15.45
CA MET A 39 -9.69 -5.48 15.50
C MET A 39 -10.57 -4.38 14.89
N GLU A 40 -11.35 -4.66 13.86
CA GLU A 40 -12.33 -3.73 13.27
C GLU A 40 -13.42 -3.37 14.28
N ASN A 41 -13.95 -4.35 15.02
CA ASN A 41 -14.93 -4.11 16.08
C ASN A 41 -14.37 -3.22 17.20
N ILE A 42 -13.08 -3.39 17.55
CA ILE A 42 -12.37 -2.51 18.50
C ILE A 42 -12.15 -1.13 17.87
N ALA A 43 -11.83 -1.07 16.57
CA ALA A 43 -11.54 0.15 15.84
C ALA A 43 -12.79 1.01 15.60
N CYS A 44 -13.99 0.43 15.52
CA CYS A 44 -15.25 1.17 15.38
C CYS A 44 -15.53 2.15 16.54
N GLY A 45 -14.92 1.92 17.72
CA GLY A 45 -14.92 2.87 18.83
C GLY A 45 -13.66 3.73 18.95
N SER A 46 -12.64 3.50 18.11
CA SER A 46 -11.33 4.12 18.22
C SER A 46 -11.14 5.26 17.21
N SER A 47 -10.65 6.41 17.68
CA SER A 47 -10.20 7.51 16.82
C SER A 47 -8.79 7.29 16.24
N SER A 48 -8.15 6.15 16.52
CA SER A 48 -6.78 5.85 16.10
C SER A 48 -6.67 5.53 14.61
N TYR A 49 -6.11 6.46 13.83
CA TYR A 49 -5.84 6.26 12.40
C TYR A 49 -4.76 5.20 12.13
N ARG A 50 -3.77 5.05 13.02
CA ARG A 50 -2.73 3.99 12.89
C ARG A 50 -3.35 2.59 12.92
N LEU A 51 -4.36 2.38 13.77
CA LEU A 51 -5.07 1.11 13.82
C LEU A 51 -5.79 0.82 12.49
N ARG A 52 -6.44 1.83 11.91
CA ARG A 52 -7.11 1.69 10.59
C ARG A 52 -6.12 1.44 9.44
N ASP A 53 -4.95 2.09 9.45
CA ASP A 53 -3.93 1.86 8.42
C ASP A 53 -3.34 0.45 8.53
N VAL A 54 -3.09 -0.04 9.74
CA VAL A 54 -2.66 -1.42 9.98
C VAL A 54 -3.74 -2.40 9.50
N LEU A 55 -5.01 -2.14 9.76
CA LEU A 55 -6.12 -2.98 9.26
C LEU A 55 -6.20 -2.99 7.74
N ALA A 56 -6.08 -1.83 7.10
CA ALA A 56 -6.08 -1.74 5.63
C ALA A 56 -4.88 -2.47 5.01
N ALA A 57 -3.69 -2.34 5.60
CA ALA A 57 -2.51 -3.09 5.17
C ALA A 57 -2.69 -4.59 5.37
N LEU A 58 -3.31 -5.01 6.47
CA LEU A 58 -3.62 -6.42 6.74
C LEU A 58 -4.59 -6.99 5.72
N THR A 59 -5.67 -6.27 5.40
CA THR A 59 -6.63 -6.67 4.35
C THR A 59 -5.94 -6.79 2.99
N ALA A 60 -5.10 -5.84 2.61
CA ALA A 60 -4.34 -5.91 1.37
C ALA A 60 -3.40 -7.12 1.32
N ALA A 61 -2.76 -7.46 2.44
CA ALA A 61 -1.91 -8.65 2.55
C ALA A 61 -2.73 -9.95 2.40
N ILE A 62 -3.92 -10.04 3.01
CA ILE A 62 -4.83 -11.18 2.84
C ILE A 62 -5.16 -11.39 1.35
N THR A 63 -5.59 -10.33 0.66
CA THR A 63 -5.94 -10.40 -0.77
C THR A 63 -4.75 -10.85 -1.63
N ALA A 64 -3.54 -10.39 -1.32
CA ALA A 64 -2.34 -10.82 -2.04
C ALA A 64 -2.04 -12.32 -1.87
N ILE A 65 -2.23 -12.87 -0.66
CA ILE A 65 -2.06 -14.30 -0.39
C ILE A 65 -3.14 -15.11 -1.11
N GLU A 66 -4.40 -14.64 -1.14
CA GLU A 66 -5.48 -15.30 -1.89
C GLU A 66 -5.19 -15.38 -3.40
N HIS A 67 -4.68 -14.29 -3.98
CA HIS A 67 -4.24 -14.28 -5.39
C HIS A 67 -3.09 -15.27 -5.63
N SER A 68 -2.08 -15.30 -4.76
CA SER A 68 -0.97 -16.25 -4.85
C SER A 68 -1.45 -17.70 -4.77
N ASN A 69 -2.37 -18.00 -3.83
CA ASN A 69 -2.98 -19.32 -3.70
C ASN A 69 -3.78 -19.75 -4.94
N THR A 70 -4.46 -18.80 -5.59
CA THR A 70 -5.21 -19.05 -6.83
C THR A 70 -4.26 -19.35 -8.00
N ALA A 71 -3.17 -18.58 -8.13
CA ALA A 71 -2.14 -18.82 -9.13
C ALA A 71 -1.46 -20.19 -8.95
N ALA A 72 -1.10 -20.54 -7.71
CA ALA A 72 -0.54 -21.85 -7.38
C ALA A 72 -1.50 -22.99 -7.71
N ALA A 73 -2.81 -22.82 -7.44
CA ALA A 73 -3.85 -23.79 -7.82
C ALA A 73 -3.88 -24.05 -9.33
N SER A 74 -3.82 -22.96 -10.11
CA SER A 74 -3.82 -23.03 -11.58
C SER A 74 -2.58 -23.74 -12.10
N ALA A 75 -1.39 -23.41 -11.56
CA ALA A 75 -0.14 -24.07 -11.93
C ALA A 75 -0.16 -25.58 -11.62
N SER A 76 -0.61 -25.98 -10.42
CA SER A 76 -0.76 -27.41 -10.07
C SER A 76 -1.73 -28.13 -11.01
N ALA A 77 -2.86 -27.51 -11.39
CA ALA A 77 -3.81 -28.09 -12.33
C ALA A 77 -3.21 -28.28 -13.73
N GLN A 78 -2.40 -27.33 -14.20
CA GLN A 78 -1.69 -27.45 -15.48
C GLN A 78 -0.63 -28.56 -15.44
N LEU A 79 0.13 -28.67 -14.35
CA LEU A 79 1.10 -29.76 -14.18
C LEU A 79 0.42 -31.13 -14.17
N ASN A 80 -0.69 -31.28 -13.45
CA ASN A 80 -1.46 -32.53 -13.44
C ASN A 80 -2.01 -32.88 -14.83
N THR A 81 -2.49 -31.88 -15.58
CA THR A 81 -2.95 -32.06 -16.96
C THR A 81 -1.81 -32.55 -17.86
N TYR A 82 -0.62 -31.96 -17.73
CA TYR A 82 0.58 -32.38 -18.46
C TYR A 82 1.01 -33.81 -18.11
N LEU A 83 1.06 -34.13 -16.81
CA LEU A 83 1.39 -35.47 -16.33
C LEU A 83 0.41 -36.54 -16.85
N ALA A 84 -0.89 -36.23 -16.91
CA ALA A 84 -1.89 -37.13 -17.49
C ALA A 84 -1.68 -37.34 -19.00
N ALA A 85 -1.30 -36.29 -19.73
CA ALA A 85 -1.04 -36.38 -21.17
C ALA A 85 0.17 -37.25 -21.50
N ILE A 86 1.26 -37.13 -20.73
CA ILE A 86 2.46 -37.98 -20.90
C ILE A 86 2.22 -39.40 -20.37
N GLY A 87 1.46 -39.56 -19.28
CA GLY A 87 1.13 -40.88 -18.71
C GLY A 87 0.28 -41.73 -19.67
N ASN A 88 -0.73 -41.14 -20.31
CA ASN A 88 -1.54 -41.81 -21.32
C ASN A 88 -0.80 -42.11 -22.63
N SER A 89 0.40 -41.56 -22.83
CA SER A 89 1.24 -41.84 -24.01
C SER A 89 2.10 -43.09 -23.83
N THR A 90 2.07 -43.73 -22.65
CA THR A 90 2.93 -44.88 -22.29
C THR A 90 2.15 -46.20 -22.36
N THR A 91 1.50 -46.47 -23.48
CA THR A 91 0.90 -47.79 -23.72
C THR A 91 1.94 -48.69 -24.40
N THR A 92 2.34 -49.73 -23.67
CA THR A 92 3.01 -50.98 -24.13
C THR A 92 4.52 -50.94 -24.38
N VAL A 93 5.30 -51.01 -23.31
CA VAL A 93 6.49 -51.89 -23.27
C VAL A 93 6.40 -52.71 -22.00
N GLU A 94 6.07 -53.99 -22.16
CA GLU A 94 6.04 -55.00 -21.11
C GLU A 94 7.49 -55.26 -20.65
N ALA A 95 7.85 -54.80 -19.46
CA ALA A 95 9.16 -55.04 -18.86
C ALA A 95 9.00 -55.57 -17.42
N GLN A 96 9.66 -56.71 -17.20
CA GLN A 96 9.73 -57.49 -15.97
C GLN A 96 10.19 -56.68 -14.74
N PRO A 97 9.66 -56.98 -13.53
CA PRO A 97 10.03 -56.26 -12.32
C PRO A 97 11.33 -56.81 -11.72
N GLU A 98 12.37 -55.97 -11.69
CA GLU A 98 13.55 -56.16 -10.83
C GLU A 98 13.41 -55.21 -9.62
N ALA A 99 13.44 -55.78 -8.41
CA ALA A 99 13.09 -55.10 -7.17
C ALA A 99 14.11 -54.01 -6.80
N ALA A 100 13.66 -52.76 -6.78
CA ALA A 100 14.45 -51.62 -6.30
C ALA A 100 14.49 -51.56 -4.75
N PRO A 101 15.62 -51.13 -4.16
CA PRO A 101 15.77 -50.99 -2.71
C PRO A 101 14.93 -49.82 -2.16
N PRO A 102 14.55 -49.85 -0.88
CA PRO A 102 13.72 -48.82 -0.27
C PRO A 102 14.45 -47.46 -0.24
N PRO A 103 13.75 -46.35 -0.55
CA PRO A 103 14.34 -45.02 -0.46
C PRO A 103 14.69 -44.65 0.98
N ALA A 104 15.84 -44.01 1.16
CA ALA A 104 16.27 -43.45 2.43
C ALA A 104 15.21 -42.47 2.95
N ALA A 105 14.89 -42.59 4.24
CA ALA A 105 13.89 -41.79 4.93
C ALA A 105 14.13 -40.29 4.70
N ALA A 106 13.27 -39.67 3.89
CA ALA A 106 13.13 -38.23 3.87
C ALA A 106 12.62 -37.81 5.27
N GLU A 107 13.37 -36.95 5.95
CA GLU A 107 12.93 -36.34 7.20
C GLU A 107 11.55 -35.69 6.97
N SER A 108 10.54 -36.16 7.70
CA SER A 108 9.17 -35.71 7.47
C SER A 108 9.07 -34.20 7.76
N LEU A 109 8.56 -33.46 6.78
CA LEU A 109 8.31 -32.02 6.87
C LEU A 109 7.12 -31.68 7.81
N ASP A 110 6.53 -32.67 8.48
CA ASP A 110 5.29 -32.60 9.27
C ASP A 110 5.42 -31.82 10.60
N SER A 111 6.63 -31.33 10.90
CA SER A 111 6.87 -30.52 12.10
C SER A 111 6.64 -29.03 11.80
N THR A 112 5.38 -28.64 11.59
CA THR A 112 5.00 -27.22 11.69
C THR A 112 5.31 -26.78 13.12
N PRO A 113 6.14 -25.73 13.35
CA PRO A 113 6.42 -25.26 14.71
C PRO A 113 5.12 -24.94 15.44
N ARG A 114 4.88 -25.60 16.57
CA ARG A 114 3.70 -25.37 17.42
C ARG A 114 4.10 -24.78 18.75
N LEU A 115 3.28 -23.85 19.24
CA LEU A 115 3.31 -23.37 20.61
C LEU A 115 2.86 -24.49 21.58
N PRO A 116 3.17 -24.38 22.88
CA PRO A 116 2.77 -25.37 23.88
C PRO A 116 1.25 -25.63 23.99
N ASP A 117 0.43 -24.69 23.52
CA ASP A 117 -1.03 -24.78 23.48
C ASP A 117 -1.57 -25.42 22.18
N GLY A 118 -0.69 -25.89 21.29
CA GLY A 118 -1.05 -26.49 20.01
C GLY A 118 -1.33 -25.48 18.89
N GLY A 119 -1.24 -24.17 19.16
CA GLY A 119 -1.27 -23.12 18.15
C GLY A 119 -0.03 -23.11 17.25
N ILE A 120 -0.13 -22.55 16.06
CA ILE A 120 1.03 -22.40 15.16
C ILE A 120 1.96 -21.31 15.70
N ASP A 121 3.26 -21.62 15.85
CA ASP A 121 4.27 -20.61 16.14
C ASP A 121 4.64 -19.86 14.85
N PHE A 122 3.88 -18.80 14.59
CA PHE A 122 4.07 -17.94 13.42
C PHE A 122 5.45 -17.27 13.39
N HIS A 123 6.12 -17.07 14.53
CA HIS A 123 7.44 -16.46 14.56
C HIS A 123 8.50 -17.46 14.08
N ALA A 124 8.48 -18.69 14.58
CA ALA A 124 9.35 -19.76 14.11
C ALA A 124 9.08 -20.10 12.63
N LEU A 125 7.81 -20.11 12.21
CA LEU A 125 7.42 -20.30 10.81
C LEU A 125 7.93 -19.17 9.91
N ALA A 126 7.73 -17.90 10.30
CA ALA A 126 8.23 -16.76 9.54
C ALA A 126 9.78 -16.73 9.47
N LYS A 127 10.47 -17.15 10.52
CA LYS A 127 11.93 -17.32 10.54
C LYS A 127 12.38 -18.41 9.57
N ARG A 128 11.73 -19.57 9.61
CA ARG A 128 12.02 -20.72 8.73
C ARG A 128 11.79 -20.41 7.26
N LEU A 129 10.79 -19.58 6.95
CA LEU A 129 10.50 -19.13 5.60
C LEU A 129 11.38 -17.94 5.12
N GLY A 130 12.33 -17.48 5.93
CA GLY A 130 13.17 -16.33 5.59
C GLY A 130 12.43 -14.99 5.52
N LEU A 131 11.19 -14.92 6.02
CA LEU A 131 10.34 -13.72 5.98
C LEU A 131 10.73 -12.67 7.04
N LEU A 132 11.62 -13.03 7.97
CA LEU A 132 12.11 -12.14 9.02
C LEU A 132 13.40 -11.41 8.67
N GLU A 133 13.94 -11.58 7.46
CA GLU A 133 15.09 -10.78 7.03
C GLU A 133 14.67 -9.38 6.52
N ALA A 134 15.38 -8.38 7.06
CA ALA A 134 15.28 -6.94 6.82
C ALA A 134 13.88 -6.33 6.99
N ARG A 135 13.56 -5.90 8.23
CA ARG A 135 12.73 -4.70 8.39
C ARG A 135 13.26 -3.64 7.43
N PRO A 136 12.43 -3.05 6.55
CA PRO A 136 12.84 -1.87 5.82
C PRO A 136 13.42 -0.89 6.83
N THR A 137 14.71 -0.62 6.66
CA THR A 137 15.48 0.38 7.39
C THR A 137 14.63 1.60 7.59
N GLU A 138 14.60 2.11 8.83
CA GLU A 138 13.96 3.35 9.23
C GLU A 138 13.76 4.29 8.04
N GLN A 139 12.51 4.58 7.69
CA GLN A 139 12.24 5.63 6.72
C GLN A 139 13.04 6.85 7.16
N PRO A 140 13.84 7.47 6.27
CA PRO A 140 14.65 8.61 6.63
C PRO A 140 13.75 9.65 7.30
N PRO A 141 14.27 10.37 8.33
CA PRO A 141 13.49 11.35 9.05
C PRO A 141 12.85 12.31 8.06
N PHE A 142 11.54 12.52 8.21
CA PHE A 142 10.79 13.37 7.31
C PHE A 142 11.30 14.81 7.40
N ASP A 143 11.79 15.33 6.28
CA ASP A 143 12.19 16.72 6.12
C ASP A 143 11.25 17.39 5.10
N PRO A 144 10.39 18.34 5.51
CA PRO A 144 9.42 18.97 4.62
C PRO A 144 10.08 19.79 3.49
N ARG A 145 11.37 20.10 3.61
CA ARG A 145 12.13 20.84 2.59
C ARG A 145 12.76 19.91 1.56
N ARG A 146 12.86 18.61 1.84
CA ARG A 146 13.46 17.64 0.92
C ARG A 146 12.40 16.90 0.14
N PHE A 147 12.77 16.52 -1.07
CA PHE A 147 11.98 15.65 -1.91
C PHE A 147 11.91 14.24 -1.32
N ASN A 148 10.71 13.69 -1.14
CA ASN A 148 10.49 12.32 -0.69
C ASN A 148 9.48 11.58 -1.59
N PRO A 149 9.93 10.64 -2.45
CA PRO A 149 9.04 9.88 -3.34
C PRO A 149 7.87 9.20 -2.65
N ALA A 150 8.05 8.70 -1.43
CA ALA A 150 7.01 7.98 -0.68
C ALA A 150 5.80 8.87 -0.38
N CYS A 151 5.99 10.19 -0.31
CA CYS A 151 4.90 11.12 -0.04
C CYS A 151 3.91 11.29 -1.22
N TRP A 152 4.30 10.87 -2.44
CA TRP A 152 3.40 10.81 -3.60
C TRP A 152 2.60 9.50 -3.70
N GLN A 153 2.77 8.56 -2.76
CA GLN A 153 2.06 7.29 -2.81
C GLN A 153 0.54 7.49 -2.85
N GLY A 154 -0.09 6.89 -3.87
CA GLY A 154 -1.52 7.00 -4.13
C GLY A 154 -1.94 8.24 -4.93
N LEU A 155 -1.03 9.15 -5.28
CA LEU A 155 -1.33 10.27 -6.18
C LEU A 155 -1.18 9.85 -7.63
N LYS A 156 -2.26 10.00 -8.41
CA LYS A 156 -2.20 9.79 -9.86
C LYS A 156 -1.61 11.03 -10.55
N PRO A 157 -0.92 10.87 -11.69
CA PRO A 157 -0.64 11.99 -12.60
C PRO A 157 -1.91 12.80 -12.89
N TYR A 158 -1.78 14.13 -13.03
CA TYR A 158 -2.95 15.02 -13.13
C TYR A 158 -3.90 14.68 -14.29
N ASP A 159 -3.33 14.36 -15.45
CA ASP A 159 -4.01 13.92 -16.67
C ASP A 159 -4.81 12.63 -16.45
N GLN A 160 -4.31 11.71 -15.62
CA GLN A 160 -4.98 10.46 -15.27
C GLN A 160 -5.99 10.62 -14.13
N ALA A 161 -5.77 11.58 -13.22
CA ALA A 161 -6.64 11.86 -12.10
C ALA A 161 -7.92 12.61 -12.51
N GLY A 162 -7.85 13.40 -13.57
CA GLY A 162 -8.91 14.32 -13.99
C GLY A 162 -9.10 15.54 -13.07
N THR A 163 -8.37 15.60 -11.95
CA THR A 163 -8.39 16.71 -10.99
C THR A 163 -7.07 16.80 -10.21
N ALA A 164 -6.86 17.93 -9.54
CA ALA A 164 -5.72 18.11 -8.65
C ALA A 164 -5.91 17.26 -7.39
N GLU A 165 -4.90 16.47 -7.05
CA GLU A 165 -4.85 15.61 -5.89
C GLU A 165 -3.64 15.96 -5.01
N GLY A 166 -3.75 15.68 -3.72
CA GLY A 166 -2.66 15.95 -2.79
C GLY A 166 -2.68 15.19 -1.47
N ASN A 167 -1.49 15.04 -0.90
CA ASN A 167 -1.25 14.44 0.40
C ASN A 167 -0.68 15.50 1.34
N LEU A 168 -1.39 15.79 2.42
CA LEU A 168 -0.97 16.68 3.49
C LEU A 168 -0.23 15.87 4.56
N PHE A 169 0.93 16.37 4.97
CA PHE A 169 1.75 15.85 6.05
C PHE A 169 1.89 16.95 7.11
N ILE A 170 1.80 16.56 8.38
CA ILE A 170 2.05 17.42 9.53
C ILE A 170 3.32 16.94 10.24
N ALA A 171 4.03 17.84 10.92
CA ALA A 171 5.21 17.46 11.70
C ALA A 171 4.86 16.35 12.72
N PRO A 172 5.70 15.30 12.88
CA PRO A 172 7.04 15.08 12.30
C PRO A 172 7.02 14.24 10.99
N GLY A 173 6.10 14.47 10.06
CA GLY A 173 5.96 13.70 8.82
C GLY A 173 4.81 12.72 8.77
N LYS A 174 3.84 12.86 9.68
CA LYS A 174 2.62 12.06 9.67
C LYS A 174 1.71 12.55 8.56
N ARG A 175 1.33 11.68 7.63
CA ARG A 175 0.26 11.95 6.66
C ARG A 175 -1.05 12.19 7.40
N TRP A 176 -1.72 13.30 7.08
CA TRP A 176 -2.97 13.70 7.71
C TRP A 176 -4.19 13.04 7.07
N ASN A 177 -4.24 12.98 5.74
CA ASN A 177 -5.35 12.42 4.98
C ASN A 177 -5.12 10.95 4.62
N THR A 178 -6.14 10.11 4.76
CA THR A 178 -6.08 8.67 4.40
C THR A 178 -6.20 8.43 2.90
N ARG A 179 -7.00 9.25 2.21
CA ARG A 179 -7.13 9.27 0.73
C ARG A 179 -6.61 10.60 0.20
N PRO A 180 -6.03 10.65 -1.02
CA PRO A 180 -5.67 11.90 -1.66
C PRO A 180 -6.80 12.93 -1.56
N MET A 181 -6.48 14.11 -1.05
CA MET A 181 -7.41 15.24 -1.08
C MET A 181 -7.60 15.64 -2.53
N GLN A 182 -8.83 15.94 -2.94
CA GLN A 182 -9.11 16.34 -4.32
C GLN A 182 -9.56 17.80 -4.38
N ALA A 183 -9.15 18.50 -5.43
CA ALA A 183 -9.81 19.73 -5.83
C ALA A 183 -11.24 19.40 -6.24
N SER A 184 -12.21 20.00 -5.55
CA SER A 184 -13.63 19.82 -5.81
C SER A 184 -14.33 21.11 -5.43
N LYS A 185 -15.26 21.55 -6.29
CA LYS A 185 -16.13 22.70 -6.05
C LYS A 185 -17.18 22.41 -4.98
N LEU A 186 -17.51 21.14 -4.75
CA LEU A 186 -18.57 20.73 -3.83
C LEU A 186 -18.06 20.59 -2.39
N GLU A 187 -16.80 20.20 -2.23
CA GLU A 187 -16.16 20.06 -0.93
C GLU A 187 -15.29 21.27 -0.64
N VAL A 188 -15.91 22.41 -0.41
CA VAL A 188 -15.18 23.63 -0.07
C VAL A 188 -14.65 23.48 1.36
N GLY A 189 -13.36 23.75 1.56
CA GLY A 189 -12.89 24.01 2.91
C GLY A 189 -13.70 25.16 3.52
N PRO A 190 -13.85 25.24 4.84
CA PRO A 190 -14.59 26.32 5.47
C PRO A 190 -14.03 27.67 5.01
N GLN A 191 -14.90 28.47 4.40
CA GLN A 191 -14.60 29.83 3.95
C GLN A 191 -15.31 30.89 4.80
N SER A 192 -16.10 30.47 5.79
CA SER A 192 -16.87 31.36 6.65
C SER A 192 -15.97 32.30 7.46
N ASP A 193 -14.74 31.88 7.74
CA ASP A 193 -13.71 32.65 8.43
C ASP A 193 -12.92 33.58 7.50
N LEU A 194 -13.09 33.50 6.18
CA LEU A 194 -12.47 34.41 5.23
C LEU A 194 -13.28 35.71 5.13
N HIS A 195 -12.59 36.84 5.01
CA HIS A 195 -13.22 38.12 4.68
C HIS A 195 -13.91 38.03 3.29
N PRO A 196 -15.09 38.65 3.08
CA PRO A 196 -15.90 38.47 1.86
C PRO A 196 -15.14 38.61 0.53
N GLN A 197 -14.23 39.59 0.43
CA GLN A 197 -13.41 39.82 -0.77
C GLN A 197 -12.48 38.67 -1.17
N TRP A 198 -12.23 37.72 -0.26
CA TRP A 198 -11.38 36.56 -0.51
C TRP A 198 -12.19 35.33 -0.92
N ARG A 199 -13.46 35.21 -0.49
CA ARG A 199 -14.32 34.04 -0.76
C ARG A 199 -14.57 33.79 -2.25
N SER A 200 -14.62 34.86 -3.04
CA SER A 200 -14.83 34.79 -4.49
C SER A 200 -13.57 34.49 -5.31
N ARG A 201 -12.38 34.50 -4.68
CA ARG A 201 -11.13 34.18 -5.39
C ARG A 201 -11.03 32.69 -5.69
N LYS A 202 -10.17 32.30 -6.63
CA LYS A 202 -10.00 30.88 -7.01
C LYS A 202 -9.30 30.04 -5.94
N ALA A 203 -8.27 30.60 -5.30
CA ALA A 203 -7.41 29.86 -4.37
C ALA A 203 -8.16 29.12 -3.22
N PRO A 204 -9.17 29.73 -2.55
CA PRO A 204 -9.99 29.03 -1.56
C PRO A 204 -10.71 27.76 -2.02
N TRP A 205 -10.92 27.59 -3.34
CA TRP A 205 -11.63 26.45 -3.93
C TRP A 205 -10.68 25.36 -4.45
N HIS A 206 -9.38 25.64 -4.45
CA HIS A 206 -8.36 24.67 -4.81
C HIS A 206 -7.84 23.92 -3.59
N ILE A 207 -7.08 22.86 -3.83
CA ILE A 207 -6.57 21.99 -2.78
C ILE A 207 -5.71 22.73 -1.76
N GLU A 208 -4.94 23.74 -2.18
CA GLU A 208 -4.11 24.55 -1.29
C GLU A 208 -4.96 25.42 -0.36
N GLY A 209 -6.08 25.97 -0.87
CA GLY A 209 -7.05 26.68 -0.05
C GLY A 209 -7.73 25.78 0.98
N LYS A 210 -8.06 24.53 0.60
CA LYS A 210 -8.58 23.53 1.54
C LYS A 210 -7.58 23.20 2.63
N ILE A 211 -6.31 23.03 2.27
CA ILE A 211 -5.23 22.76 3.24
C ILE A 211 -5.05 23.94 4.19
N ALA A 212 -5.04 25.18 3.67
CA ALA A 212 -4.99 26.37 4.52
C ALA A 212 -6.17 26.41 5.50
N ALA A 213 -7.39 26.09 5.03
CA ALA A 213 -8.56 26.00 5.92
C ALA A 213 -8.39 24.92 6.99
N TYR A 214 -7.87 23.74 6.65
CA TYR A 214 -7.55 22.71 7.65
C TYR A 214 -6.51 23.17 8.67
N MET A 215 -5.45 23.86 8.23
CA MET A 215 -4.44 24.41 9.13
C MET A 215 -5.06 25.40 10.12
N ARG A 216 -5.97 26.28 9.66
CA ARG A 216 -6.70 27.21 10.54
C ARG A 216 -7.59 26.49 11.54
N GLN A 217 -8.39 25.53 11.07
CA GLN A 217 -9.32 24.79 11.94
C GLN A 217 -8.66 23.89 12.96
N LYS A 218 -7.52 23.30 12.62
CA LYS A 218 -6.81 22.33 13.47
C LYS A 218 -5.64 22.95 14.23
N GLY A 219 -5.35 24.23 14.00
CA GLY A 219 -4.26 24.93 14.67
C GLY A 219 -2.87 24.45 14.23
N PHE A 220 -2.73 23.97 13.00
CA PHE A 220 -1.42 23.56 12.48
C PHE A 220 -0.62 24.78 12.05
N THR A 221 0.60 24.88 12.57
CA THR A 221 1.55 25.96 12.23
C THR A 221 2.61 25.54 11.23
N ASP A 222 2.80 24.23 11.01
CA ASP A 222 3.74 23.68 10.04
C ASP A 222 3.08 22.51 9.30
N GLY A 223 3.15 22.55 7.97
CA GLY A 223 2.61 21.51 7.10
C GLY A 223 3.42 21.35 5.83
N CYS A 224 3.32 20.19 5.22
CA CYS A 224 3.92 19.89 3.93
C CYS A 224 2.92 19.16 3.06
N VAL A 225 2.70 19.64 1.84
CA VAL A 225 1.80 19.01 0.88
C VAL A 225 2.56 18.56 -0.36
N TYR A 226 2.20 17.37 -0.82
CA TYR A 226 2.64 16.79 -2.08
C TYR A 226 1.47 16.77 -3.04
N LEU A 227 1.60 17.42 -4.19
CA LEU A 227 0.55 17.62 -5.19
C LEU A 227 0.89 16.93 -6.51
N ASN A 228 -0.13 16.52 -7.26
CA ASN A 228 0.00 16.09 -8.66
C ASN A 228 -0.15 17.25 -9.67
N ALA A 229 -0.38 18.48 -9.19
CA ALA A 229 -0.57 19.67 -10.01
C ALA A 229 0.21 20.84 -9.41
N ARG A 230 0.79 21.68 -10.28
CA ARG A 230 1.42 22.92 -9.83
C ARG A 230 0.36 23.89 -9.30
N PRO A 231 0.62 24.63 -8.21
CA PRO A 231 -0.23 25.75 -7.83
C PRO A 231 -0.45 26.71 -8.99
N CYS A 232 -1.72 27.05 -9.24
CA CYS A 232 -2.06 27.90 -10.37
C CYS A 232 -1.44 29.30 -10.21
N SER A 233 -0.94 29.84 -11.32
CA SER A 233 -0.34 31.17 -11.40
C SER A 233 -1.39 32.25 -11.69
N GLY A 234 -0.96 33.51 -11.68
CA GLY A 234 -1.79 34.68 -12.00
C GLY A 234 -2.32 35.41 -10.77
N PRO A 235 -3.05 36.53 -10.96
CA PRO A 235 -3.52 37.39 -9.87
C PRO A 235 -4.41 36.65 -8.85
N ASP A 236 -5.29 35.77 -9.32
CA ASP A 236 -6.19 34.98 -8.48
C ASP A 236 -5.66 33.56 -8.17
N GLY A 237 -4.43 33.27 -8.58
CA GLY A 237 -3.85 31.94 -8.46
C GLY A 237 -3.39 31.59 -7.03
N CYS A 238 -3.34 30.30 -6.71
CA CYS A 238 -2.85 29.79 -5.43
C CYS A 238 -1.43 30.27 -5.14
N ALA A 239 -0.56 30.32 -6.15
CA ALA A 239 0.83 30.72 -5.97
C ALA A 239 1.02 32.15 -5.43
N ARG A 240 0.01 33.02 -5.58
CA ARG A 240 0.01 34.39 -5.06
C ARG A 240 -0.80 34.51 -3.77
N ASN A 241 -1.97 33.88 -3.71
CA ASN A 241 -2.96 34.12 -2.66
C ASN A 241 -2.85 33.16 -1.46
N LEU A 242 -2.16 32.03 -1.61
CA LEU A 242 -2.01 31.05 -0.53
C LEU A 242 -1.41 31.61 0.77
N PRO A 243 -0.38 32.48 0.76
CA PRO A 243 0.12 33.14 1.98
C PRO A 243 -0.97 33.84 2.78
N ASP A 244 -1.93 34.47 2.09
CA ASP A 244 -2.98 35.26 2.73
C ASP A 244 -4.09 34.39 3.33
N LEU A 245 -4.28 33.18 2.79
CA LEU A 245 -5.24 32.19 3.31
C LEU A 245 -4.69 31.41 4.52
N LEU A 246 -3.36 31.32 4.66
CA LEU A 246 -2.71 30.57 5.74
C LEU A 246 -2.80 31.34 7.07
N PRO A 247 -2.91 30.64 8.22
CA PRO A 247 -2.87 31.29 9.53
C PRO A 247 -1.57 32.07 9.75
N VAL A 248 -1.64 33.20 10.47
CA VAL A 248 -0.46 34.03 10.78
C VAL A 248 0.64 33.20 11.44
N GLY A 249 1.87 33.33 10.95
CA GLY A 249 3.03 32.63 11.51
C GLY A 249 3.12 31.15 11.16
N SER A 250 2.17 30.62 10.37
CA SER A 250 2.26 29.26 9.86
C SER A 250 3.16 29.15 8.63
N THR A 251 3.66 27.94 8.35
CA THR A 251 4.43 27.60 7.16
C THR A 251 3.81 26.40 6.47
N LEU A 252 3.68 26.47 5.14
CA LEU A 252 3.27 25.36 4.29
C LEU A 252 4.32 25.13 3.20
N HIS A 253 4.93 23.95 3.23
CA HIS A 253 5.82 23.46 2.18
C HIS A 253 4.99 22.81 1.08
N VAL A 254 5.13 23.25 -0.16
CA VAL A 254 4.39 22.70 -1.31
C VAL A 254 5.37 22.05 -2.27
N HIS A 255 5.28 20.74 -2.41
CA HIS A 255 5.91 19.96 -3.46
C HIS A 255 4.85 19.61 -4.50
N ALA A 256 5.15 19.78 -5.78
CA ALA A 256 4.28 19.30 -6.85
C ALA A 256 5.08 18.58 -7.93
N ARG A 257 4.47 17.53 -8.47
CA ARG A 257 4.95 16.83 -9.67
C ARG A 257 3.86 16.98 -10.73
N TYR A 258 4.18 17.57 -11.88
CA TYR A 258 3.21 17.84 -12.95
C TYR A 258 3.83 17.61 -14.33
N ILE A 259 3.01 17.38 -15.33
CA ILE A 259 3.43 17.29 -16.73
C ILE A 259 3.27 18.68 -17.35
N ASP A 260 4.33 19.22 -17.95
CA ASP A 260 4.26 20.52 -18.62
C ASP A 260 3.70 20.42 -20.05
N ARG A 261 3.66 21.53 -20.79
CA ARG A 261 3.11 21.57 -22.15
C ARG A 261 3.91 20.75 -23.16
N THR A 262 5.15 20.38 -22.84
CA THR A 262 6.01 19.54 -23.69
C THR A 262 5.85 18.05 -23.39
N GLY A 263 5.06 17.69 -22.37
CA GLY A 263 4.93 16.30 -21.93
C GLY A 263 6.00 15.88 -20.92
N GLU A 264 6.91 16.78 -20.51
CA GLU A 264 7.95 16.47 -19.54
C GLU A 264 7.42 16.55 -18.10
N THR A 265 7.84 15.58 -17.28
CA THR A 265 7.59 15.64 -15.83
C THR A 265 8.46 16.72 -15.21
N ARG A 266 7.83 17.68 -14.54
CA ARG A 266 8.46 18.76 -13.80
C ARG A 266 8.18 18.64 -12.31
N PHE A 267 9.14 19.11 -11.52
CA PHE A 267 9.02 19.23 -10.09
C PHE A 267 8.96 20.70 -9.70
N TYR A 268 8.14 21.00 -8.70
CA TYR A 268 7.96 22.32 -8.14
C TYR A 268 8.09 22.22 -6.63
N TYR A 269 8.87 23.12 -6.03
CA TYR A 269 8.94 23.30 -4.59
C TYR A 269 8.79 24.78 -4.26
N ARG A 270 7.97 25.09 -3.26
CA ARG A 270 7.93 26.41 -2.65
C ARG A 270 7.46 26.36 -1.21
N GLU A 271 8.06 27.20 -0.39
CA GLU A 271 7.61 27.51 0.96
C GLU A 271 6.65 28.71 0.95
N TYR A 272 5.51 28.57 1.62
CA TYR A 272 4.52 29.62 1.81
C TYR A 272 4.40 29.96 3.29
N ARG A 273 4.59 31.25 3.62
CA ARG A 273 4.45 31.76 4.99
C ARG A 273 3.12 32.46 5.15
N GLY A 274 2.37 32.10 6.19
CA GLY A 274 1.04 32.62 6.44
C GLY A 274 1.05 34.05 6.96
N THR A 275 0.38 34.93 6.22
CA THR A 275 0.20 36.34 6.56
C THR A 275 -1.15 36.61 7.23
N GLY A 276 -2.13 35.70 7.06
CA GLY A 276 -3.48 35.84 7.59
C GLY A 276 -4.31 36.99 7.01
N LYS A 277 -3.87 37.67 5.94
CA LYS A 277 -4.60 38.82 5.36
C LYS A 277 -6.02 38.49 4.87
N ALA A 278 -6.34 37.22 4.64
CA ALA A 278 -7.69 36.81 4.31
C ALA A 278 -8.60 36.63 5.52
N LEU A 279 -8.05 36.66 6.73
CA LEU A 279 -8.72 36.40 8.01
C LEU A 279 -8.95 37.68 8.83
N THR A 280 -8.19 38.73 8.55
CA THR A 280 -8.25 40.07 9.15
C THR A 280 -8.99 41.04 8.24
#